data_AF-A0A9E3QWG3-F1
#
_entry.id   AF-A0A9E3QWG3-F1
#
_cell.length_a   1.000
_cell.length_b   1.000
_cell.length_c   1.000
_cell.angle_alpha   90.00
_cell.angle_beta   90.00
_cell.angle_gamma   90.00
#
_symmetry.space_group_name_H-M   'P 1'
#
loop_
_entity.id
_entity.type
_entity.pdbx_description
1 polymer ?
#
loop_
_entity_poly.entity_id
_entity_poly.type
_entity_poly.pdbx_seq_one_letter_code
_entity_poly.pdbx_strand_id
1 'polypeptide(L)'
;AWSPDKPQTLTCRRCGVNVPNAQYPAKVEGKILEEVVEVLPRILHKYPYHSVPPEKQDYPDERIYLAAKRDYEAREFLAKAALYAALRAKKHRQESGPKDRQESGPKDDPYARMAAVLVLRFAQVYPAYAVRYDQPGQPKYFQRADQPPPYRRGYRSGKWDWLGCLDVPLNLVLAYACLRGSPAVAEAGAALGDPHPARTIEHDLFRASAAFVRNQPEEFGEASLLADRGLLAVGRLLNDPALVHEAVFRLEGFAERGFYHDGLWHQGDASAHRRVLGLIDTWIERLLAGYTDPPGYTPPGGGRRFEALPGAGAIPMLALARRAGAVVLTDPRLPEVQQASWPAPPAPPSL
;
A
#
# COMPACT_ATOMS: atom_id res chain seq x y z
N ALA A 1 9.00 14.08 -10.92
CA ALA A 1 9.20 12.94 -11.84
C ALA A 1 10.63 12.47 -11.67
N TRP A 2 10.83 11.17 -11.62
CA TRP A 2 12.13 10.52 -11.42
C TRP A 2 12.31 9.46 -12.50
N SER A 3 13.54 9.15 -12.90
CA SER A 3 13.87 8.10 -13.87
C SER A 3 15.09 7.32 -13.41
N PRO A 4 15.16 6.00 -13.66
CA PRO A 4 16.37 5.21 -13.44
C PRO A 4 17.59 5.71 -14.23
N ASP A 5 17.40 6.39 -15.37
CA ASP A 5 18.50 6.95 -16.18
C ASP A 5 19.15 8.18 -15.52
N LYS A 6 18.40 8.87 -14.66
CA LYS A 6 18.85 10.07 -13.93
C LYS A 6 18.47 9.94 -12.44
N PRO A 7 19.03 8.95 -11.72
CA PRO A 7 18.53 8.56 -10.41
C PRO A 7 18.79 9.61 -9.34
N GLN A 8 19.72 10.55 -9.61
CA GLN A 8 20.15 11.59 -8.68
C GLN A 8 19.30 12.86 -8.72
N THR A 9 18.36 12.97 -9.67
CA THR A 9 17.60 14.21 -9.92
C THR A 9 16.08 13.97 -9.94
N LEU A 10 15.32 14.99 -9.60
CA LEU A 10 13.87 15.04 -9.81
C LEU A 10 13.53 16.15 -10.81
N THR A 11 12.63 15.87 -11.74
CA THR A 11 12.06 16.86 -12.65
C THR A 11 10.65 17.24 -12.17
N CYS A 12 10.38 18.51 -11.91
CA CYS A 12 9.04 18.99 -11.58
C CYS A 12 8.10 18.76 -12.77
N ARG A 13 6.97 18.08 -12.56
CA ARG A 13 6.01 17.78 -13.65
C ARG A 13 5.27 19.03 -14.16
N ARG A 14 5.21 20.11 -13.36
CA ARG A 14 4.51 21.34 -13.70
C ARG A 14 5.38 22.32 -14.48
N CYS A 15 6.61 22.55 -14.03
CA CYS A 15 7.49 23.57 -14.61
C CYS A 15 8.76 23.01 -15.29
N GLY A 16 8.99 21.69 -15.27
CA GLY A 16 10.14 21.06 -15.93
C GLY A 16 11.50 21.27 -15.23
N VAL A 17 11.54 22.01 -14.13
CA VAL A 17 12.78 22.28 -13.38
C VAL A 17 13.36 20.98 -12.81
N ASN A 18 14.66 20.77 -13.00
CA ASN A 18 15.41 19.68 -12.38
C ASN A 18 15.95 20.12 -11.02
N VAL A 19 15.78 19.29 -9.99
CA VAL A 19 16.28 19.53 -8.63
C VAL A 19 17.10 18.32 -8.14
N PRO A 20 18.12 18.53 -7.29
CA PRO A 20 18.58 19.82 -6.77
C PRO A 20 19.24 20.73 -7.83
N ASN A 21 19.16 22.05 -7.65
CA ASN A 21 19.76 23.07 -8.53
C ASN A 21 20.14 24.33 -7.74
N ALA A 22 20.54 25.43 -8.39
CA ALA A 22 20.93 26.65 -7.69
C ALA A 22 19.81 27.28 -6.83
N GLN A 23 18.55 27.16 -7.25
CA GLN A 23 17.38 27.66 -6.53
C GLN A 23 16.96 26.73 -5.38
N TYR A 24 17.10 25.42 -5.57
CA TYR A 24 16.81 24.37 -4.60
C TYR A 24 18.07 23.54 -4.37
N PRO A 25 19.09 24.10 -3.71
CA PRO A 25 20.38 23.45 -3.61
C PRO A 25 20.31 22.27 -2.65
N ALA A 26 21.13 21.25 -2.92
CA ALA A 26 21.30 20.13 -2.00
C ALA A 26 21.99 20.57 -0.68
N LYS A 27 22.64 21.73 -0.68
CA LYS A 27 23.35 22.35 0.45
C LYS A 27 22.95 23.81 0.55
N VAL A 28 22.62 24.29 1.74
CA VAL A 28 22.40 25.71 2.03
C VAL A 28 23.63 26.19 2.81
N GLU A 29 24.32 27.21 2.31
CA GLU A 29 25.56 27.76 2.92
C GLU A 29 26.65 26.69 3.19
N GLY A 30 26.79 25.73 2.27
CA GLY A 30 27.78 24.65 2.40
C GLY A 30 27.39 23.53 3.38
N LYS A 31 26.26 23.65 4.09
CA LYS A 31 25.74 22.65 5.02
C LYS A 31 24.50 21.94 4.45
N ILE A 32 24.34 20.68 4.80
CA ILE A 32 23.10 19.93 4.58
C ILE A 32 22.33 20.02 5.89
N LEU A 33 21.16 20.65 5.88
CA LEU A 33 20.25 20.58 7.02
C LEU A 33 19.65 19.16 7.05
N GLU A 34 19.71 18.51 8.20
CA GLU A 34 19.29 17.13 8.38
C GLU A 34 18.34 17.04 9.56
N GLU A 35 17.25 16.30 9.39
CA GLU A 35 16.44 15.84 10.50
C GLU A 35 16.88 14.44 10.91
N VAL A 36 17.26 14.28 12.18
CA VAL A 36 17.70 13.00 12.73
C VAL A 36 16.51 12.29 13.33
N VAL A 37 16.21 11.09 12.83
CA VAL A 37 15.04 10.30 13.19
C VAL A 37 15.50 8.94 13.70
N GLU A 38 15.10 8.60 14.92
CA GLU A 38 15.25 7.23 15.42
C GLU A 38 14.15 6.36 14.81
N VAL A 39 14.52 5.46 13.90
CA VAL A 39 13.58 4.62 13.13
C VAL A 39 13.36 3.24 13.74
N LEU A 40 14.34 2.79 14.52
CA LEU A 40 14.29 1.63 15.41
C LEU A 40 15.09 2.00 16.67
N PRO A 41 14.88 1.31 17.80
CA PRO A 41 15.65 1.58 19.01
C PRO A 41 17.16 1.62 18.72
N ARG A 42 17.78 2.77 18.97
CA ARG A 42 19.21 3.08 18.75
C ARG A 42 19.67 3.12 17.29
N ILE A 43 18.75 3.10 16.32
CA ILE A 43 19.06 3.22 14.89
C ILE A 43 18.57 4.58 14.41
N LEU A 44 19.54 5.46 14.11
CA LEU A 44 19.29 6.83 13.66
C LEU A 44 19.42 6.93 12.14
N HIS A 45 18.41 7.48 11.49
CA HIS A 45 18.46 7.91 10.10
C HIS A 45 18.57 9.43 10.03
N LYS A 46 19.17 9.93 8.95
CA LYS A 46 19.30 11.35 8.66
C LYS A 46 18.51 11.67 7.39
N TYR A 47 17.63 12.65 7.48
CA TYR A 47 16.80 13.09 6.37
C TYR A 47 17.18 14.51 5.96
N PRO A 48 17.98 14.66 4.89
CA PRO A 48 18.29 15.97 4.32
C PRO A 48 17.03 16.72 3.90
N TYR A 49 16.95 17.99 4.27
CA TYR A 49 15.86 18.88 3.86
C TYR A 49 16.37 20.25 3.42
N HIS A 50 15.57 20.91 2.60
CA HIS A 50 15.71 22.32 2.23
C HIS A 50 14.69 23.14 3.02
N SER A 51 15.16 24.13 3.77
CA SER A 51 14.30 25.10 4.46
C SER A 51 13.78 26.12 3.45
N VAL A 52 12.47 26.36 3.44
CA VAL A 52 11.88 27.40 2.59
C VAL A 52 11.97 28.76 3.32
N PRO A 53 12.43 29.83 2.65
CA PRO A 53 12.45 31.17 3.24
C PRO A 53 11.05 31.60 3.73
N PRO A 54 10.92 32.26 4.90
CA PRO A 54 9.63 32.60 5.49
C PRO A 54 8.63 33.28 4.55
N GLU A 55 9.11 34.13 3.64
CA GLU A 55 8.31 34.85 2.66
C GLU A 55 7.76 33.99 1.51
N LYS A 56 8.20 32.73 1.41
CA LYS A 56 7.79 31.73 0.41
C LYS A 56 7.14 30.50 1.02
N GLN A 57 6.98 30.46 2.34
CA GLN A 57 6.38 29.31 3.03
C GLN A 57 4.88 29.29 2.82
N ASP A 58 4.32 28.14 2.42
CA ASP A 58 2.88 27.91 2.40
C ASP A 58 2.33 27.62 3.81
N TYR A 59 3.20 27.13 4.71
CA TYR A 59 2.89 26.83 6.12
C TYR A 59 4.13 26.97 7.01
N PRO A 60 3.97 27.18 8.32
CA PRO A 60 5.09 27.39 9.23
C PRO A 60 6.12 26.26 9.18
N ASP A 61 7.40 26.63 9.17
CA ASP A 61 8.54 25.70 9.15
C ASP A 61 8.53 24.73 7.96
N GLU A 62 8.14 25.22 6.78
CA GLU A 62 8.12 24.40 5.58
C GLU A 62 9.51 23.83 5.21
N ARG A 63 9.53 22.51 5.01
CA ARG A 63 10.73 21.72 4.71
C ARG A 63 10.50 20.85 3.48
N ILE A 64 11.43 20.91 2.52
CA ILE A 64 11.39 20.13 1.29
C ILE A 64 12.44 19.01 1.35
N TYR A 65 11.99 17.76 1.35
CA TYR A 65 12.85 16.56 1.44
C TYR A 65 13.07 15.95 0.05
N LEU A 66 13.93 16.58 -0.75
CA LEU A 66 14.18 16.15 -2.15
C LEU A 66 14.76 14.74 -2.24
N ALA A 67 15.69 14.39 -1.33
CA ALA A 67 16.28 13.05 -1.27
C ALA A 67 15.21 11.99 -0.97
N ALA A 68 14.39 12.21 0.08
CA ALA A 68 13.31 11.30 0.42
C ALA A 68 12.28 11.18 -0.72
N LYS A 69 12.00 12.26 -1.46
CA LYS A 69 11.10 12.20 -2.62
C LYS A 69 11.69 11.37 -3.77
N ARG A 70 13.01 11.38 -3.98
CA ARG A 70 13.69 10.48 -4.93
C ARG A 70 13.55 9.04 -4.50
N ASP A 71 13.82 8.74 -3.23
CA ASP A 71 13.70 7.39 -2.69
C ASP A 71 12.27 6.87 -2.79
N TYR A 72 11.27 7.73 -2.57
CA TYR A 72 9.86 7.42 -2.76
C TYR A 72 9.56 6.98 -4.20
N GLU A 73 10.00 7.75 -5.19
CA GLU A 73 9.75 7.43 -6.62
C GLU A 73 10.55 6.20 -7.06
N ALA A 74 11.79 6.04 -6.60
CA ALA A 74 12.62 4.88 -6.86
C ALA A 74 11.99 3.61 -6.26
N ARG A 75 11.47 3.68 -5.03
CA ARG A 75 10.72 2.58 -4.40
C ARG A 75 9.51 2.19 -5.24
N GLU A 76 8.69 3.14 -5.66
CA GLU A 76 7.53 2.84 -6.51
C GLU A 76 7.93 2.15 -7.82
N PHE A 77 8.98 2.65 -8.47
CA PHE A 77 9.52 2.05 -9.69
C PHE A 77 10.01 0.61 -9.46
N LEU A 78 10.86 0.41 -8.45
CA LEU A 78 11.44 -0.90 -8.13
C LEU A 78 10.40 -1.91 -7.67
N ALA A 79 9.37 -1.49 -6.93
CA ALA A 79 8.26 -2.37 -6.55
C ALA A 79 7.44 -2.83 -7.77
N LYS A 80 7.20 -1.94 -8.73
CA LYS A 80 6.57 -2.31 -10.02
C LYS A 80 7.47 -3.22 -10.85
N ALA A 81 8.77 -2.93 -10.90
CA ALA A 81 9.75 -3.76 -11.59
C ALA A 81 9.79 -5.19 -11.02
N ALA A 82 9.75 -5.34 -9.69
CA ALA A 82 9.67 -6.64 -9.03
C ALA A 82 8.42 -7.43 -9.46
N LEU A 83 7.25 -6.78 -9.48
CA LEU A 83 6.01 -7.41 -9.96
C LEU A 83 6.11 -7.85 -11.42
N TYR A 84 6.55 -6.97 -12.31
CA TYR A 84 6.63 -7.28 -13.74
C TYR A 84 7.65 -8.37 -14.04
N ALA A 85 8.80 -8.36 -13.37
CA ALA A 85 9.78 -9.42 -13.47
C ALA A 85 9.21 -10.76 -12.96
N ALA A 86 8.53 -10.77 -11.81
CA ALA A 86 7.91 -11.99 -11.28
C ALA A 86 6.81 -12.56 -12.20
N LEU A 87 5.99 -11.69 -12.81
CA LEU A 87 4.98 -12.10 -13.79
C LEU A 87 5.61 -12.63 -15.08
N ARG A 88 6.69 -12.01 -15.55
CA ARG A 88 7.44 -12.50 -16.72
C ARG A 88 8.05 -13.87 -16.46
N ALA A 89 8.62 -14.07 -15.28
CA ALA A 89 9.16 -15.35 -14.84
C ALA A 89 8.07 -16.43 -14.75
N LYS A 90 6.93 -16.10 -14.16
CA LYS A 90 5.77 -17.01 -14.11
C LYS A 90 5.33 -17.42 -15.51
N LYS A 91 5.26 -16.48 -16.45
CA LYS A 91 4.93 -16.75 -17.86
C LYS A 91 5.96 -17.65 -18.53
N HIS A 92 7.26 -17.36 -18.37
CA HIS A 92 8.35 -18.21 -18.88
C HIS A 92 8.27 -19.64 -18.38
N ARG A 93 7.97 -19.83 -17.09
CA ARG A 93 7.76 -21.17 -16.52
C ARG A 93 6.54 -21.87 -17.12
N GLN A 94 5.43 -21.17 -17.33
CA GLN A 94 4.21 -21.74 -17.91
C GLN A 94 4.40 -22.15 -19.39
N GLU A 95 5.17 -21.36 -20.14
CA GLU A 95 5.48 -21.62 -21.55
C GLU A 95 6.52 -22.74 -21.73
N SER A 96 7.42 -22.93 -20.75
CA SER A 96 8.39 -24.03 -20.75
C SER A 96 7.67 -25.35 -20.45
N GLY A 97 7.59 -26.24 -21.45
CA GLY A 97 6.86 -27.50 -21.36
C GLY A 97 7.45 -28.48 -20.34
N PRO A 98 6.75 -29.58 -20.01
CA PRO A 98 7.23 -30.57 -19.03
C PRO A 98 8.59 -31.18 -19.38
N LYS A 99 8.86 -31.41 -20.68
CA LYS A 99 10.13 -31.96 -21.18
C LYS A 99 11.30 -30.99 -21.00
N ASP A 100 11.12 -29.72 -21.32
CA ASP A 100 12.16 -28.69 -21.16
C ASP A 100 12.58 -28.52 -19.70
N ARG A 101 11.66 -28.69 -18.74
CA ARG A 101 11.97 -28.58 -17.31
C ARG A 101 12.81 -29.72 -16.76
N GLN A 102 12.75 -30.89 -17.40
CA GLN A 102 13.43 -32.10 -16.93
C GLN A 102 14.83 -32.24 -17.54
N GLU A 103 15.02 -31.78 -18.79
CA GLU A 103 16.32 -31.79 -19.47
C GLU A 103 17.20 -30.58 -19.15
N SER A 104 16.62 -29.41 -18.80
CA SER A 104 17.38 -28.16 -18.61
C SER A 104 17.81 -27.86 -17.17
N GLY A 105 17.36 -28.66 -16.18
CA GLY A 105 17.40 -28.26 -14.77
C GLY A 105 16.56 -27.00 -14.49
N PRO A 106 16.59 -26.41 -13.27
CA PRO A 106 15.98 -25.12 -13.02
C PRO A 106 16.68 -24.07 -13.89
N LYS A 107 16.06 -23.72 -15.01
CA LYS A 107 16.56 -22.72 -15.94
C LYS A 107 16.75 -21.42 -15.15
N ASP A 108 17.97 -20.88 -15.19
CA ASP A 108 18.31 -19.59 -14.62
C ASP A 108 17.41 -18.53 -15.26
N ASP A 109 16.36 -18.13 -14.54
CA ASP A 109 15.42 -17.12 -14.99
C ASP A 109 15.86 -15.77 -14.43
N PRO A 110 16.46 -14.89 -15.26
CA PRO A 110 16.98 -13.61 -14.79
C PRO A 110 15.86 -12.72 -14.23
N TYR A 111 14.62 -12.89 -14.69
CA TYR A 111 13.48 -12.16 -14.15
C TYR A 111 13.06 -12.69 -12.78
N ALA A 112 13.11 -14.00 -12.55
CA ALA A 112 12.86 -14.58 -11.23
C ALA A 112 13.92 -14.10 -10.23
N ARG A 113 15.20 -14.12 -10.62
CA ARG A 113 16.31 -13.63 -9.79
C ARG A 113 16.16 -12.14 -9.46
N MET A 114 15.93 -11.30 -10.48
CA MET A 114 15.73 -9.86 -10.29
C MET A 114 14.58 -9.59 -9.31
N ALA A 115 13.43 -10.23 -9.52
CA ALA A 115 12.27 -10.05 -8.66
C ALA A 115 12.54 -10.51 -7.22
N ALA A 116 13.20 -11.66 -7.05
CA ALA A 116 13.55 -12.18 -5.72
C ALA A 116 14.52 -11.25 -4.97
N VAL A 117 15.55 -10.74 -5.65
CA VAL A 117 16.49 -9.76 -5.09
C VAL A 117 15.77 -8.49 -4.66
N LEU A 118 14.88 -7.95 -5.48
CA LEU A 118 14.15 -6.72 -5.16
C LEU A 118 13.22 -6.93 -3.95
N VAL A 119 12.43 -8.00 -3.93
CA VAL A 119 11.52 -8.30 -2.81
C VAL A 119 12.30 -8.51 -1.52
N LEU A 120 13.37 -9.30 -1.55
CA LEU A 120 14.22 -9.53 -0.38
C LEU A 120 14.88 -8.24 0.10
N ARG A 121 15.39 -7.41 -0.82
CA ARG A 121 16.04 -6.16 -0.44
C ARG A 121 15.08 -5.21 0.23
N PHE A 122 13.83 -5.12 -0.24
CA PHE A 122 12.79 -4.36 0.46
C PHE A 122 12.50 -4.92 1.85
N ALA A 123 12.47 -6.25 1.99
CA ALA A 123 12.24 -6.86 3.29
C ALA A 123 13.34 -6.58 4.32
N GLN A 124 14.60 -6.57 3.89
CA GLN A 124 15.74 -6.23 4.76
C GLN A 124 15.68 -4.80 5.28
N VAL A 125 15.16 -3.85 4.50
CA VAL A 125 15.19 -2.42 4.85
C VAL A 125 13.88 -1.90 5.43
N TYR A 126 12.75 -2.53 5.14
CA TYR A 126 11.44 -2.10 5.61
C TYR A 126 11.36 -1.93 7.13
N PRO A 127 11.92 -2.82 7.98
CA PRO A 127 11.89 -2.62 9.43
C PRO A 127 12.41 -1.25 9.87
N ALA A 128 13.43 -0.71 9.19
CA ALA A 128 14.04 0.59 9.47
C ALA A 128 13.41 1.77 8.70
N TYR A 129 12.28 1.59 8.00
CA TYR A 129 11.57 2.73 7.42
C TYR A 129 10.96 3.60 8.52
N ALA A 130 11.17 4.91 8.41
CA ALA A 130 10.56 5.87 9.31
C ALA A 130 9.03 5.88 9.15
N VAL A 131 8.33 5.83 10.28
CA VAL A 131 6.90 6.14 10.34
C VAL A 131 6.74 7.65 10.23
N ARG A 132 5.89 8.11 9.33
CA ARG A 132 5.76 9.54 9.02
C ARG A 132 4.33 9.96 8.79
N TYR A 133 4.09 11.23 9.07
CA TYR A 133 2.94 12.01 8.64
C TYR A 133 3.39 12.91 7.50
N ASP A 134 2.81 12.72 6.32
CA ASP A 134 3.17 13.44 5.11
C ASP A 134 1.92 13.88 4.34
N GLN A 135 1.26 14.93 4.84
CA GLN A 135 0.00 15.43 4.26
C GLN A 135 0.23 16.76 3.51
N PRO A 136 -0.46 16.99 2.38
CA PRO A 136 -0.35 18.24 1.64
C PRO A 136 -0.67 19.48 2.51
N GLY A 137 0.12 20.55 2.32
CA GLY A 137 -0.08 21.83 3.00
C GLY A 137 0.20 21.81 4.51
N GLN A 138 0.93 20.80 4.99
CA GLN A 138 1.24 20.65 6.41
C GLN A 138 2.69 20.23 6.64
N PRO A 139 3.30 20.60 7.79
CA PRO A 139 4.63 20.12 8.15
C PRO A 139 4.71 18.60 8.19
N LYS A 140 5.77 18.05 7.58
CA LYS A 140 6.09 16.64 7.74
C LYS A 140 6.49 16.36 9.18
N TYR A 141 6.04 15.24 9.70
CA TYR A 141 6.39 14.79 11.04
C TYR A 141 6.86 13.35 10.99
N PHE A 142 8.05 13.09 11.55
CA PHE A 142 8.55 11.74 11.75
C PHE A 142 8.20 11.26 13.16
N GLN A 143 7.56 10.10 13.23
CA GLN A 143 7.24 9.45 14.48
C GLN A 143 8.48 8.73 15.01
N ARG A 144 8.71 8.85 16.33
CA ARG A 144 9.81 8.15 17.01
C ARG A 144 9.59 6.65 17.01
N ALA A 145 10.67 5.89 16.95
CA ALA A 145 10.65 4.42 16.97
C ALA A 145 9.93 3.81 18.19
N ASP A 146 9.98 4.49 19.33
CA ASP A 146 9.42 4.02 20.60
C ASP A 146 7.94 4.35 20.78
N GLN A 147 7.34 5.13 19.89
CA GLN A 147 5.95 5.55 20.03
C GLN A 147 5.00 4.41 19.62
N PRO A 148 4.29 3.77 20.58
CA PRO A 148 3.38 2.69 20.28
C PRO A 148 2.08 3.21 19.64
N PRO A 149 1.26 2.31 19.05
CA PRO A 149 -0.12 2.64 18.69
C PRO A 149 -0.93 3.21 19.88
N PRO A 150 -2.03 3.95 19.61
CA PRO A 150 -2.64 4.16 18.31
C PRO A 150 -1.92 5.22 17.47
N TYR A 151 -1.81 4.93 16.18
CA TYR A 151 -1.33 5.88 15.17
C TYR A 151 -2.35 6.99 14.89
N ARG A 152 -1.98 7.97 14.05
CA ARG A 152 -2.85 9.09 13.70
C ARG A 152 -4.10 8.59 12.95
N ARG A 153 -5.26 9.09 13.39
CA ARG A 153 -6.58 8.90 12.77
C ARG A 153 -6.58 9.14 11.25
N GLY A 154 -7.46 8.43 10.55
CA GLY A 154 -7.60 8.48 9.10
C GLY A 154 -6.44 7.85 8.34
N TYR A 155 -5.74 6.88 8.95
CA TYR A 155 -4.55 6.24 8.38
C TYR A 155 -3.44 7.23 7.99
N ARG A 156 -3.28 8.34 8.73
CA ARG A 156 -2.34 9.41 8.36
C ARG A 156 -0.89 9.16 8.80
N SER A 157 -0.62 8.03 9.44
CA SER A 157 0.75 7.55 9.68
C SER A 157 1.10 6.47 8.66
N GLY A 158 2.11 6.69 7.83
CA GLY A 158 2.57 5.73 6.81
C GLY A 158 4.04 5.35 6.98
N LYS A 159 4.42 4.14 6.57
CA LYS A 159 5.78 3.62 6.58
C LYS A 159 6.21 3.21 5.17
N TRP A 160 5.41 2.43 4.46
CA TRP A 160 5.55 2.19 3.03
C TRP A 160 5.05 3.40 2.25
N ASP A 161 3.75 3.64 2.24
CA ASP A 161 3.13 4.72 1.45
C ASP A 161 2.99 6.03 2.27
N TRP A 162 2.40 7.08 1.71
CA TRP A 162 2.11 8.30 2.47
C TRP A 162 0.85 8.15 3.35
N LEU A 163 0.01 7.14 3.06
CA LEU A 163 -1.11 6.72 3.89
C LEU A 163 -0.90 5.30 4.45
N GLY A 164 -1.23 5.11 5.73
CA GLY A 164 -1.14 3.84 6.43
C GLY A 164 -2.09 2.76 5.89
N CYS A 165 -3.20 3.11 5.23
CA CYS A 165 -4.08 2.12 4.60
C CYS A 165 -3.46 1.50 3.33
N LEU A 166 -2.37 2.08 2.83
CA LEU A 166 -1.60 1.59 1.70
C LEU A 166 -0.25 1.00 2.14
N ASP A 167 -0.08 0.71 3.44
CA ASP A 167 1.22 0.29 3.97
C ASP A 167 1.65 -1.11 3.51
N VAL A 168 0.67 -1.98 3.24
CA VAL A 168 0.94 -3.31 2.66
C VAL A 168 1.38 -3.13 1.20
N PRO A 169 2.62 -3.52 0.84
CA PRO A 169 3.17 -3.29 -0.49
C PRO A 169 2.64 -4.30 -1.51
N LEU A 170 1.41 -4.10 -2.00
CA LEU A 170 0.71 -5.10 -2.84
C LEU A 170 1.49 -5.58 -4.08
N ASN A 171 2.26 -4.70 -4.73
CA ASN A 171 3.10 -5.13 -5.86
C ASN A 171 4.12 -6.20 -5.44
N LEU A 172 4.71 -6.06 -4.26
CA LEU A 172 5.66 -7.03 -3.71
C LEU A 172 4.97 -8.29 -3.22
N VAL A 173 3.77 -8.18 -2.63
CA VAL A 173 2.93 -9.33 -2.24
C VAL A 173 2.64 -10.21 -3.46
N LEU A 174 2.18 -9.60 -4.57
CA LEU A 174 1.89 -10.29 -5.83
C LEU A 174 3.16 -10.86 -6.49
N ALA A 175 4.27 -10.12 -6.44
CA ALA A 175 5.55 -10.61 -6.91
C ALA A 175 5.97 -11.87 -6.16
N TYR A 176 5.93 -11.83 -4.82
CA TYR A 176 6.29 -12.98 -3.99
C TYR A 176 5.33 -14.16 -4.17
N ALA A 177 4.04 -13.92 -4.36
CA ALA A 177 3.08 -14.99 -4.69
C ALA A 177 3.48 -15.77 -5.95
N CYS A 178 4.14 -15.11 -6.91
CA CYS A 178 4.68 -15.76 -8.11
C CYS A 178 6.03 -16.44 -7.87
N LEU A 179 6.76 -16.09 -6.81
CA LEU A 179 8.12 -16.59 -6.52
C LEU A 179 8.17 -17.59 -5.37
N ARG A 180 7.10 -17.70 -4.56
CA ARG A 180 7.08 -18.56 -3.37
C ARG A 180 7.40 -20.01 -3.75
N GLY A 181 8.41 -20.58 -3.10
CA GLY A 181 8.93 -21.92 -3.41
C GLY A 181 9.91 -21.98 -4.60
N SER A 182 10.23 -20.86 -5.25
CA SER A 182 11.23 -20.80 -6.31
C SER A 182 12.66 -20.78 -5.73
N PRO A 183 13.64 -21.48 -6.37
CA PRO A 183 15.04 -21.42 -5.95
C PRO A 183 15.63 -20.00 -6.01
N ALA A 184 15.07 -19.12 -6.85
CA ALA A 184 15.48 -17.72 -6.96
C ALA A 184 15.43 -16.96 -5.62
N VAL A 185 14.54 -17.35 -4.70
CA VAL A 185 14.47 -16.74 -3.36
C VAL A 185 15.69 -17.13 -2.52
N ALA A 186 16.13 -18.38 -2.58
CA ALA A 186 17.32 -18.85 -1.89
C ALA A 186 18.61 -18.25 -2.51
N GLU A 187 18.68 -18.17 -3.85
CA GLU A 187 19.77 -17.50 -4.56
C GLU A 187 19.89 -16.02 -4.19
N ALA A 188 18.75 -15.31 -4.10
CA ALA A 188 18.73 -13.93 -3.64
C ALA A 188 19.24 -13.80 -2.19
N GLY A 189 18.88 -14.76 -1.33
CA GLY A 189 19.42 -14.86 0.03
C GLY A 189 20.94 -14.98 0.05
N ALA A 190 21.50 -15.92 -0.72
CA ALA A 190 22.94 -16.08 -0.84
C ALA A 190 23.62 -14.80 -1.36
N ALA A 191 23.05 -14.14 -2.37
CA ALA A 191 23.60 -12.91 -2.94
C ALA A 191 23.53 -11.70 -2.00
N LEU A 192 22.51 -11.62 -1.14
CA LEU A 192 22.29 -10.50 -0.21
C LEU A 192 22.70 -10.81 1.24
N GLY A 193 23.34 -11.95 1.48
CA GLY A 193 23.80 -12.36 2.81
C GLY A 193 22.66 -12.65 3.80
N ASP A 194 21.50 -13.12 3.32
CA ASP A 194 20.36 -13.49 4.14
C ASP A 194 20.24 -15.03 4.24
N PRO A 195 20.39 -15.63 5.42
CA PRO A 195 20.31 -17.08 5.60
C PRO A 195 18.87 -17.63 5.52
N HIS A 196 17.86 -16.76 5.70
CA HIS A 196 16.45 -17.16 5.75
C HIS A 196 15.57 -16.21 4.92
N PRO A 197 15.83 -16.05 3.61
CA PRO A 197 15.24 -14.99 2.79
C PRO A 197 13.72 -15.05 2.74
N ALA A 198 13.13 -16.26 2.69
CA ALA A 198 11.68 -16.42 2.75
C ALA A 198 11.09 -15.92 4.08
N ARG A 199 11.74 -16.25 5.21
CA ARG A 199 11.32 -15.79 6.54
C ARG A 199 11.46 -14.27 6.65
N THR A 200 12.56 -13.69 6.18
CA THR A 200 12.74 -12.23 6.15
C THR A 200 11.62 -11.55 5.33
N ILE A 201 11.32 -12.06 4.13
CA ILE A 201 10.23 -11.51 3.31
C ILE A 201 8.87 -11.63 4.00
N GLU A 202 8.51 -12.83 4.47
CA GLU A 202 7.20 -13.08 5.04
C GLU A 202 7.01 -12.37 6.39
N HIS A 203 8.02 -12.36 7.25
CA HIS A 203 7.94 -11.79 8.60
C HIS A 203 8.24 -10.29 8.62
N ASP A 204 9.40 -9.89 8.10
CA ASP A 204 9.93 -8.54 8.29
C ASP A 204 9.35 -7.52 7.30
N LEU A 205 8.70 -7.98 6.22
CA LEU A 205 7.94 -7.13 5.29
C LEU A 205 6.44 -7.35 5.38
N PHE A 206 5.94 -8.54 5.05
CA PHE A 206 4.50 -8.74 4.85
C PHE A 206 3.71 -8.78 6.17
N ARG A 207 4.15 -9.59 7.15
CA ARG A 207 3.51 -9.57 8.48
C ARG A 207 3.72 -8.23 9.18
N ALA A 208 4.92 -7.64 9.09
CA ALA A 208 5.21 -6.34 9.69
C ALA A 208 4.33 -5.22 9.13
N SER A 209 4.16 -5.14 7.80
CA SER A 209 3.28 -4.16 7.16
C SER A 209 1.80 -4.40 7.44
N ALA A 210 1.33 -5.65 7.43
CA ALA A 210 -0.02 -5.97 7.87
C ALA A 210 -0.25 -5.59 9.34
N ALA A 211 0.68 -5.90 10.24
CA ALA A 211 0.58 -5.51 11.64
C ALA A 211 0.56 -3.99 11.83
N PHE A 212 1.34 -3.24 11.05
CA PHE A 212 1.30 -1.78 11.05
C PHE A 212 -0.08 -1.25 10.66
N VAL A 213 -0.68 -1.80 9.59
CA VAL A 213 -2.07 -1.47 9.18
C VAL A 213 -3.06 -1.80 10.29
N ARG A 214 -2.97 -2.99 10.89
CA ARG A 214 -3.90 -3.44 11.94
C ARG A 214 -3.93 -2.52 13.15
N ASN A 215 -2.77 -1.98 13.51
CA ASN A 215 -2.59 -1.11 14.65
C ASN A 215 -3.05 0.34 14.43
N GLN A 216 -3.50 0.69 13.22
CA GLN A 216 -4.11 1.99 12.93
C GLN A 216 -5.57 2.01 13.40
N PRO A 217 -6.09 3.16 13.87
CA PRO A 217 -7.50 3.29 14.19
C PRO A 217 -8.40 3.00 13.00
N GLU A 218 -9.38 2.11 13.18
CA GLU A 218 -10.41 1.84 12.18
C GLU A 218 -11.48 2.94 12.19
N GLU A 219 -11.83 3.45 11.01
CA GLU A 219 -12.77 4.56 10.82
C GLU A 219 -13.92 4.25 9.86
N PHE A 220 -13.93 3.07 9.25
CA PHE A 220 -15.01 2.60 8.38
C PHE A 220 -15.32 3.53 7.19
N GLY A 221 -14.29 4.21 6.67
CA GLY A 221 -14.37 5.08 5.48
C GLY A 221 -13.73 4.44 4.24
N GLU A 222 -13.70 5.14 3.10
CA GLU A 222 -13.11 4.60 1.85
C GLU A 222 -11.69 4.03 2.05
N ALA A 223 -10.87 4.68 2.88
CA ALA A 223 -9.51 4.25 3.19
C ALA A 223 -9.45 2.88 3.89
N SER A 224 -10.47 2.51 4.66
CA SER A 224 -10.56 1.22 5.36
C SER A 224 -10.54 0.05 4.40
N LEU A 225 -11.22 0.18 3.25
CA LEU A 225 -11.22 -0.88 2.23
C LEU A 225 -9.84 -1.14 1.63
N LEU A 226 -8.99 -0.10 1.55
CA LEU A 226 -7.60 -0.26 1.10
C LEU A 226 -6.76 -1.01 2.13
N ALA A 227 -6.98 -0.73 3.42
CA ALA A 227 -6.37 -1.43 4.53
C ALA A 227 -6.80 -2.91 4.54
N ASP A 228 -8.10 -3.19 4.48
CA ASP A 228 -8.68 -4.53 4.47
C ASP A 228 -8.17 -5.36 3.29
N ARG A 229 -8.07 -4.76 2.10
CA ARG A 229 -7.46 -5.39 0.93
C ARG A 229 -6.01 -5.82 1.21
N GLY A 230 -5.24 -4.99 1.91
CA GLY A 230 -3.87 -5.32 2.32
C GLY A 230 -3.83 -6.51 3.28
N LEU A 231 -4.67 -6.49 4.31
CA LEU A 231 -4.79 -7.58 5.30
C LEU A 231 -5.18 -8.90 4.64
N LEU A 232 -6.20 -8.88 3.77
CA LEU A 232 -6.63 -10.06 3.01
C LEU A 232 -5.54 -10.60 2.10
N ALA A 233 -4.82 -9.72 1.39
CA ALA A 233 -3.76 -10.14 0.48
C ALA A 233 -2.63 -10.87 1.23
N VAL A 234 -2.19 -10.33 2.38
CA VAL A 234 -1.16 -10.96 3.22
C VAL A 234 -1.70 -12.23 3.88
N GLY A 235 -2.92 -12.20 4.43
CA GLY A 235 -3.57 -13.34 5.05
C GLY A 235 -3.69 -14.54 4.11
N ARG A 236 -4.13 -14.30 2.87
CA ARG A 236 -4.21 -15.33 1.83
C ARG A 236 -2.83 -15.82 1.39
N LEU A 237 -1.88 -14.92 1.19
CA LEU A 237 -0.52 -15.28 0.76
C LEU A 237 0.18 -16.17 1.80
N LEU A 238 0.07 -15.81 3.08
CA LEU A 238 0.81 -16.47 4.17
C LEU A 238 0.02 -17.59 4.86
N ASN A 239 -1.22 -17.85 4.42
CA ASN A 239 -2.16 -18.73 5.09
C ASN A 239 -2.36 -18.35 6.57
N ASP A 240 -2.50 -17.05 6.83
CA ASP A 240 -2.72 -16.48 8.15
C ASP A 240 -4.22 -16.18 8.33
N PRO A 241 -4.99 -17.08 8.97
CA PRO A 241 -6.42 -16.90 9.14
C PRO A 241 -6.78 -15.74 10.07
N ALA A 242 -5.92 -15.34 11.01
CA ALA A 242 -6.22 -14.21 11.90
C ALA A 242 -6.37 -12.90 11.11
N LEU A 243 -5.53 -12.70 10.09
CA LEU A 243 -5.63 -11.53 9.20
C LEU A 243 -6.91 -11.55 8.36
N VAL A 244 -7.33 -12.73 7.89
CA VAL A 244 -8.56 -12.87 7.09
C VAL A 244 -9.80 -12.62 7.95
N HIS A 245 -9.85 -13.20 9.15
CA HIS A 245 -10.92 -12.97 10.12
C HIS A 245 -11.03 -11.50 10.51
N GLU A 246 -9.91 -10.83 10.77
CA GLU A 246 -9.92 -9.41 11.10
C GLU A 246 -10.44 -8.55 9.95
N ALA A 247 -10.03 -8.83 8.71
CA ALA A 247 -10.52 -8.09 7.56
C ALA A 247 -12.02 -8.32 7.30
N VAL A 248 -12.53 -9.53 7.52
CA VAL A 248 -13.98 -9.82 7.44
C VAL A 248 -14.74 -9.05 8.53
N PHE A 249 -14.25 -9.06 9.76
CA PHE A 249 -14.84 -8.31 10.86
C PHE A 249 -14.87 -6.80 10.58
N ARG A 250 -13.78 -6.24 10.04
CA ARG A 250 -13.71 -4.82 9.62
C ARG A 250 -14.69 -4.53 8.49
N LEU A 251 -14.84 -5.43 7.52
CA LEU A 251 -15.77 -5.28 6.40
C LEU A 251 -17.24 -5.33 6.85
N GLU A 252 -17.57 -6.17 7.83
CA GLU A 252 -18.90 -6.21 8.46
C GLU A 252 -19.19 -4.87 9.16
N GLY A 253 -18.27 -4.39 10.00
CA GLY A 253 -18.39 -3.07 10.64
C GLY A 253 -18.43 -1.91 9.65
N PHE A 254 -17.70 -2.02 8.52
CA PHE A 254 -17.74 -1.07 7.41
C PHE A 254 -19.12 -1.05 6.77
N ALA A 255 -19.71 -2.21 6.51
CA ALA A 255 -21.03 -2.31 5.93
C ALA A 255 -22.09 -1.73 6.87
N GLU A 256 -22.00 -1.99 8.18
CA GLU A 256 -22.94 -1.47 9.18
C GLU A 256 -22.89 0.06 9.34
N ARG A 257 -21.70 0.67 9.23
CA ARG A 257 -21.48 2.09 9.56
C ARG A 257 -21.36 2.99 8.34
N GLY A 258 -20.99 2.42 7.21
CA GLY A 258 -20.69 3.15 5.97
C GLY A 258 -21.90 3.38 5.08
N PHE A 259 -23.00 2.65 5.29
CA PHE A 259 -24.20 2.78 4.46
C PHE A 259 -25.41 3.20 5.28
N TYR A 260 -26.25 4.04 4.68
CA TYR A 260 -27.58 4.32 5.21
C TYR A 260 -28.50 3.09 5.07
N HIS A 261 -29.65 3.12 5.75
CA HIS A 261 -30.63 2.03 5.73
C HIS A 261 -31.20 1.70 4.34
N ASP A 262 -31.09 2.63 3.38
CA ASP A 262 -31.49 2.45 1.98
C ASP A 262 -30.36 1.86 1.10
N GLY A 263 -29.17 1.64 1.66
CA GLY A 263 -27.99 1.14 0.98
C GLY A 263 -27.13 2.21 0.32
N LEU A 264 -27.45 3.50 0.42
CA LEU A 264 -26.59 4.55 -0.12
C LEU A 264 -25.36 4.76 0.77
N TRP A 265 -24.24 5.11 0.13
CA TRP A 265 -22.99 5.36 0.83
C TRP A 265 -23.09 6.67 1.62
N HIS A 266 -22.59 6.69 2.86
CA HIS A 266 -22.85 7.77 3.81
C HIS A 266 -22.37 9.16 3.38
N GLN A 267 -21.38 9.25 2.48
CA GLN A 267 -20.91 10.52 1.92
C GLN A 267 -21.92 11.19 0.98
N GLY A 268 -22.94 10.46 0.53
CA GLY A 268 -24.06 11.02 -0.22
C GLY A 268 -23.76 11.43 -1.66
N ASP A 269 -22.61 11.05 -2.22
CA ASP A 269 -22.30 11.26 -3.64
C ASP A 269 -22.20 9.93 -4.42
N ALA A 270 -22.73 9.96 -5.64
CA ALA A 270 -22.79 8.85 -6.58
C ALA A 270 -21.42 8.25 -6.94
N SER A 271 -20.41 9.12 -7.04
CA SER A 271 -19.06 8.74 -7.42
C SER A 271 -18.38 7.94 -6.30
N ALA A 272 -18.47 8.39 -5.05
CA ALA A 272 -17.99 7.67 -3.89
C ALA A 272 -18.70 6.33 -3.70
N HIS A 273 -20.03 6.30 -3.84
CA HIS A 273 -20.78 5.05 -3.78
C HIS A 273 -20.25 4.01 -4.78
N ARG A 274 -20.03 4.41 -6.04
CA ARG A 274 -19.45 3.53 -7.08
C ARG A 274 -18.01 3.12 -6.78
N ARG A 275 -17.17 4.03 -6.26
CA ARG A 275 -15.79 3.70 -5.85
C ARG A 275 -15.77 2.66 -4.75
N VAL A 276 -16.58 2.83 -3.71
CA VAL A 276 -16.72 1.90 -2.58
C VAL A 276 -17.14 0.52 -3.08
N LEU A 277 -18.22 0.44 -3.85
CA LEU A 277 -18.66 -0.85 -4.42
C LEU A 277 -17.61 -1.44 -5.36
N GLY A 278 -16.95 -0.64 -6.19
CA GLY A 278 -15.88 -1.11 -7.08
C GLY A 278 -14.69 -1.71 -6.34
N LEU A 279 -14.29 -1.14 -5.20
CA LEU A 279 -13.22 -1.72 -4.35
C LEU A 279 -13.63 -3.07 -3.77
N ILE A 280 -14.88 -3.18 -3.31
CA ILE A 280 -15.44 -4.41 -2.74
C ILE A 280 -15.56 -5.50 -3.81
N ASP A 281 -16.23 -5.20 -4.93
CA ASP A 281 -16.59 -6.16 -5.98
C ASP A 281 -15.38 -6.67 -6.78
N THR A 282 -14.24 -5.97 -6.71
CA THR A 282 -13.03 -6.38 -7.42
C THR A 282 -12.10 -7.21 -6.55
N TRP A 283 -11.29 -6.57 -5.72
CA TRP A 283 -10.19 -7.25 -5.02
C TRP A 283 -10.67 -7.99 -3.79
N ILE A 284 -11.53 -7.37 -2.98
CA ILE A 284 -11.99 -7.92 -1.70
C ILE A 284 -12.80 -9.19 -1.97
N GLU A 285 -13.77 -9.11 -2.88
CA GLU A 285 -14.58 -10.26 -3.31
C GLU A 285 -13.71 -11.43 -3.77
N ARG A 286 -12.72 -11.18 -4.65
CA ARG A 286 -11.82 -12.23 -5.15
C ARG A 286 -10.92 -12.85 -4.09
N LEU A 287 -10.55 -12.10 -3.06
CA LEU A 287 -9.71 -12.60 -1.96
C LEU A 287 -10.52 -13.44 -0.96
N LEU A 288 -11.79 -13.11 -0.76
CA LEU A 288 -12.71 -13.79 0.16
C LEU A 288 -13.39 -15.02 -0.45
N ALA A 289 -13.75 -14.96 -1.73
CA ALA A 289 -14.49 -16.03 -2.38
C ALA A 289 -13.77 -17.38 -2.28
N GLY A 290 -14.48 -18.38 -1.76
CA GLY A 290 -13.98 -19.74 -1.55
C GLY A 290 -12.96 -19.88 -0.43
N TYR A 291 -12.77 -18.86 0.42
CA TYR A 291 -11.87 -18.97 1.56
C TYR A 291 -12.38 -19.99 2.59
N THR A 292 -11.48 -20.83 3.06
CA THR A 292 -11.71 -21.80 4.14
C THR A 292 -10.55 -21.69 5.12
N ASP A 293 -10.87 -21.66 6.42
CA ASP A 293 -9.86 -21.68 7.46
C ASP A 293 -9.00 -22.94 7.35
N PRO A 294 -7.68 -22.83 7.55
CA PRO A 294 -6.82 -24.01 7.51
C PRO A 294 -7.22 -25.03 8.59
N PRO A 295 -6.96 -26.33 8.36
CA PRO A 295 -7.19 -27.37 9.36
C PRO A 295 -6.49 -27.03 10.68
N GLY A 296 -7.19 -27.23 11.80
CA GLY A 296 -6.64 -26.97 13.14
C GLY A 296 -6.67 -25.50 13.59
N TYR A 297 -7.06 -24.55 12.74
CA TYR A 297 -7.31 -23.19 13.20
C TYR A 297 -8.62 -23.09 13.99
N THR A 298 -8.53 -22.47 15.17
CA THR A 298 -9.67 -22.12 16.02
C THR A 298 -9.71 -20.60 16.18
N PRO A 299 -10.79 -19.92 15.75
CA PRO A 299 -10.92 -18.49 15.90
C PRO A 299 -10.87 -18.08 17.38
N PRO A 300 -10.20 -16.95 17.72
CA PRO A 300 -10.20 -16.42 19.07
C PRO A 300 -11.62 -16.16 19.58
N GLY A 301 -11.85 -16.37 20.87
CA GLY A 301 -13.13 -16.02 21.52
C GLY A 301 -14.34 -16.85 21.09
N GLY A 302 -14.14 -18.02 20.46
CA GLY A 302 -15.24 -18.89 20.02
C GLY A 302 -15.90 -18.43 18.71
N GLY A 303 -15.22 -17.61 17.92
CA GLY A 303 -15.69 -17.18 16.60
C GLY A 303 -15.95 -18.36 15.66
N ARG A 304 -16.81 -18.14 14.65
CA ARG A 304 -17.16 -19.16 13.66
C ARG A 304 -15.99 -19.40 12.72
N ARG A 305 -15.63 -20.67 12.49
CA ARG A 305 -14.72 -21.04 11.40
C ARG A 305 -15.31 -20.66 10.05
N PHE A 306 -14.45 -20.27 9.13
CA PHE A 306 -14.83 -19.98 7.76
C PHE A 306 -14.72 -21.25 6.91
N GLU A 307 -15.80 -21.58 6.21
CA GLU A 307 -15.88 -22.70 5.28
C GLU A 307 -16.48 -22.21 3.97
N ALA A 308 -15.71 -22.29 2.88
CA ALA A 308 -16.10 -21.89 1.53
C ALA A 308 -16.85 -20.55 1.50
N LEU A 309 -16.23 -19.50 2.04
CA LEU A 309 -16.87 -18.20 2.14
C LEU A 309 -17.43 -17.76 0.78
N PRO A 310 -18.70 -17.33 0.72
CA PRO A 310 -19.36 -16.91 -0.52
C PRO A 310 -18.83 -15.57 -1.06
N GLY A 311 -17.88 -14.92 -0.37
CA GLY A 311 -17.36 -13.60 -0.69
C GLY A 311 -18.04 -12.47 0.10
N ALA A 312 -17.74 -11.21 -0.25
CA ALA A 312 -18.39 -10.03 0.32
C ALA A 312 -19.86 -9.92 -0.12
N GLY A 313 -20.25 -10.62 -1.18
CA GLY A 313 -21.64 -10.78 -1.64
C GLY A 313 -22.65 -11.22 -0.56
N ALA A 314 -22.19 -11.94 0.47
CA ALA A 314 -23.07 -12.44 1.53
C ALA A 314 -23.38 -11.43 2.64
N ILE A 315 -22.72 -10.27 2.67
CA ILE A 315 -23.02 -9.22 3.65
C ILE A 315 -24.31 -8.50 3.20
N PRO A 316 -25.44 -8.59 3.96
CA PRO A 316 -26.74 -8.12 3.49
C PRO A 316 -26.77 -6.64 3.09
N MET A 317 -26.07 -5.79 3.83
CA MET A 317 -26.00 -4.36 3.53
C MET A 317 -25.26 -4.08 2.21
N LEU A 318 -24.22 -4.86 1.87
CA LEU A 318 -23.53 -4.73 0.58
C LEU A 318 -24.43 -5.17 -0.58
N ALA A 319 -25.28 -6.18 -0.38
CA ALA A 319 -26.28 -6.56 -1.38
C ALA A 319 -27.33 -5.45 -1.58
N LEU A 320 -27.77 -4.78 -0.50
CA LEU A 320 -28.65 -3.62 -0.59
C LEU A 320 -27.97 -2.44 -1.29
N ALA A 321 -26.72 -2.14 -0.95
CA ALA A 321 -25.95 -1.08 -1.58
C ALA A 321 -25.82 -1.26 -3.09
N ARG A 322 -25.55 -2.48 -3.57
CA ARG A 322 -25.54 -2.78 -5.01
C ARG A 322 -26.89 -2.50 -5.68
N ARG A 323 -28.00 -2.82 -5.02
CA ARG A 323 -29.35 -2.50 -5.55
C ARG A 323 -29.59 -1.00 -5.58
N ALA A 324 -29.21 -0.27 -4.53
CA ALA A 324 -29.35 1.17 -4.47
C ALA A 324 -28.58 1.87 -5.60
N GLY A 325 -27.32 1.46 -5.82
CA GLY A 325 -26.49 1.98 -6.92
C GLY A 325 -27.08 1.70 -8.31
N ALA A 326 -27.73 0.54 -8.50
CA ALA A 326 -28.36 0.18 -9.77
C ALA A 326 -29.64 0.97 -10.07
N VAL A 327 -30.33 1.51 -9.06
CA VAL A 327 -31.59 2.25 -9.20
C VAL A 327 -31.37 3.76 -9.28
N VAL A 328 -30.43 4.31 -8.51
CA VAL A 328 -30.27 5.77 -8.32
C VAL A 328 -29.27 6.38 -9.32
N LEU A 329 -28.34 5.61 -9.87
CA LEU A 329 -27.15 6.12 -10.58
C LEU A 329 -27.08 5.74 -12.07
N THR A 330 -28.23 5.65 -12.75
CA THR A 330 -28.30 5.29 -14.17
C THR A 330 -28.21 6.50 -15.09
N ASP A 331 -27.00 7.00 -15.31
CA ASP A 331 -26.42 7.37 -16.62
C ASP A 331 -25.04 8.03 -16.38
N PRO A 332 -23.92 7.39 -16.72
CA PRO A 332 -22.58 7.97 -16.55
C PRO A 332 -22.30 9.21 -17.42
N ARG A 333 -23.24 9.62 -18.28
CA ARG A 333 -23.18 10.82 -19.13
C ARG A 333 -23.98 12.00 -18.60
N LEU A 334 -24.82 11.79 -17.59
CA LEU A 334 -25.58 12.88 -16.97
C LEU A 334 -24.77 13.49 -15.82
N PRO A 335 -24.78 14.82 -15.65
CA PRO A 335 -24.21 15.47 -14.46
C PRO A 335 -24.88 14.87 -13.22
N GLU A 336 -24.13 14.05 -12.49
CA GLU A 336 -24.59 13.40 -11.27
C GLU A 336 -25.04 14.47 -10.26
N VAL A 337 -26.00 14.12 -9.41
CA VAL A 337 -26.36 14.92 -8.23
C VAL A 337 -25.07 15.14 -7.43
N GLN A 338 -24.43 16.30 -7.67
CA GLN A 338 -23.32 16.75 -6.86
C GLN A 338 -23.89 17.01 -5.49
N GLN A 339 -23.15 16.54 -4.47
CA GLN A 339 -23.36 16.80 -3.06
C GLN A 339 -24.24 18.04 -2.86
N ALA A 340 -25.49 17.85 -2.41
CA ALA A 340 -26.35 18.94 -2.02
C ALA A 340 -25.84 19.52 -0.67
N SER A 341 -24.57 19.91 -0.61
CA SER A 341 -24.05 20.72 0.47
C SER A 341 -24.55 22.13 0.24
N TRP A 342 -25.36 22.62 1.16
CA TRP A 342 -25.75 24.02 1.20
C TRP A 342 -24.68 24.78 2.01
N PRO A 343 -24.06 25.84 1.45
CA PRO A 343 -24.20 26.37 0.09
C PRO A 343 -23.35 25.62 -0.95
N ALA A 344 -23.76 25.71 -2.22
CA ALA A 344 -23.06 25.09 -3.35
C ALA A 344 -21.61 25.60 -3.47
N PRO A 345 -20.63 24.73 -3.78
CA PRO A 345 -19.27 25.17 -4.08
C PRO A 345 -19.24 26.07 -5.33
N PRO A 346 -18.35 27.07 -5.39
CA PRO A 346 -18.24 27.96 -6.55
C PRO A 346 -17.86 27.17 -7.81
N ALA A 347 -18.48 27.51 -8.93
CA ALA A 347 -18.21 26.89 -10.22
C ALA A 347 -16.72 26.99 -10.60
N PRO A 348 -16.12 25.95 -11.21
CA PRO A 348 -14.76 26.03 -11.70
C PRO A 348 -14.64 27.11 -12.78
N PRO A 349 -13.49 27.82 -12.87
CA PRO A 349 -13.28 28.82 -13.90
C PRO A 349 -13.36 28.19 -15.29
N SER A 350 -14.12 28.82 -16.18
CA SER A 350 -14.20 28.49 -17.60
C SER A 350 -12.81 28.57 -18.22
N LEU A 351 -12.38 27.50 -18.91
CA LEU A 351 -11.15 27.46 -19.71
C LEU A 351 -11.27 28.32 -20.96
#